data_AF-A0A1V9G622-F1
#
_entry.id   AF-A0A1V9G622-F1
#
_cell.length_a   1.000
_cell.length_b   1.000
_cell.length_c   1.000
_cell.angle_alpha   90.00
_cell.angle_beta   90.00
_cell.angle_gamma   90.00
#
_symmetry.space_group_name_H-M   'P 1'
#
loop_
_entity.id
_entity.type
_entity.pdbx_description
1 polymer ?
#
loop_
_entity_poly.entity_id
_entity_poly.type
_entity_poly.pdbx_seq_one_letter_code
_entity_poly.pdbx_strand_id
1 'polypeptide(L)'
;MCNKNHPNADPKYVNIGNNSIIGVRIVHPVKIFGYGNIGDYVPFYFTPCSIMLYNILTGYGIDKVAPEDIIFLCCTVEAVTKCGNDFFFTDGQANTAITEHYNDLVDLGKIDWDVIKSKDFRKTADDVDRQRRYQAEFLIKHFVPTTCISAIVVYNEKCANFVKKELEKAGSLIPVHIKKSYYFNR
;
A
#
# COMPACT_ATOMS: atom_id res chain seq x y z
N MET A 1 8.98 5.62 6.86
CA MET A 1 8.53 5.73 5.45
C MET A 1 7.92 7.11 5.26
N CYS A 2 8.24 7.84 4.21
CA CYS A 2 7.72 9.20 4.00
C CYS A 2 7.33 9.41 2.54
N ASN A 3 6.50 10.42 2.28
CA ASN A 3 6.20 10.83 0.92
C ASN A 3 7.40 11.56 0.27
N LYS A 4 7.33 11.76 -1.06
CA LYS A 4 8.40 12.39 -1.85
C LYS A 4 8.72 13.85 -1.47
N ASN A 5 7.82 14.53 -0.79
CA ASN A 5 7.96 15.93 -0.39
C ASN A 5 8.59 16.08 1.00
N HIS A 6 8.85 14.97 1.70
CA HIS A 6 9.41 15.00 3.04
C HIS A 6 10.91 15.37 3.02
N PRO A 7 11.43 16.14 4.00
CA PRO A 7 12.84 16.57 4.02
C PRO A 7 13.87 15.43 4.01
N ASN A 8 13.47 14.26 4.51
CA ASN A 8 14.29 13.05 4.57
C ASN A 8 13.97 12.04 3.45
N ALA A 9 13.32 12.45 2.36
CA ALA A 9 13.11 11.58 1.21
C ALA A 9 14.45 11.21 0.55
N ASP A 10 14.60 9.94 0.14
CA ASP A 10 15.83 9.47 -0.50
C ASP A 10 15.96 10.08 -1.91
N PRO A 11 17.01 10.88 -2.20
CA PRO A 11 17.21 11.46 -3.53
C PRO A 11 17.48 10.41 -4.62
N LYS A 12 17.81 9.17 -4.24
CA LYS A 12 18.03 8.03 -5.14
C LYS A 12 16.83 7.09 -5.19
N TYR A 13 15.66 7.51 -4.70
CA TYR A 13 14.45 6.72 -4.76
C TYR A 13 14.14 6.25 -6.19
N VAL A 14 14.03 4.93 -6.35
CA VAL A 14 13.62 4.31 -7.62
C VAL A 14 12.14 3.98 -7.53
N ASN A 15 11.33 4.63 -8.37
CA ASN A 15 9.92 4.31 -8.46
C ASN A 15 9.72 3.02 -9.27
N ILE A 16 8.98 2.07 -8.69
CA ILE A 16 8.56 0.83 -9.37
C ILE A 16 7.06 0.81 -9.70
N GLY A 17 6.30 1.82 -9.26
CA GLY A 17 4.87 1.96 -9.52
C GLY A 17 4.56 2.83 -10.73
N ASN A 18 3.29 2.86 -11.14
CA ASN A 18 2.87 3.61 -12.32
C ASN A 18 2.87 5.14 -12.09
N ASN A 19 3.75 5.85 -12.82
CA ASN A 19 3.90 7.31 -12.77
C ASN A 19 2.61 8.07 -13.11
N SER A 20 1.78 7.56 -14.03
CA SER A 20 0.53 8.25 -14.42
C SER A 20 -0.50 8.27 -13.29
N ILE A 21 -0.48 7.26 -12.42
CA ILE A 21 -1.36 7.17 -11.24
C ILE A 21 -0.81 8.05 -10.10
N ILE A 22 0.51 8.09 -9.92
CA ILE A 22 1.18 8.89 -8.88
C ILE A 22 1.00 10.39 -9.15
N GLY A 23 1.12 10.82 -10.40
CA GLY A 23 0.95 12.23 -10.78
C GLY A 23 -0.47 12.75 -10.50
N VAL A 24 -1.49 11.93 -10.75
CA VAL A 24 -2.90 12.27 -10.54
C VAL A 24 -3.22 12.50 -9.06
N ARG A 25 -2.65 11.70 -8.15
CA ARG A 25 -2.92 11.81 -6.70
C ARG A 25 -2.48 13.13 -6.08
N ILE A 26 -1.49 13.81 -6.65
CA ILE A 26 -0.91 15.06 -6.11
C ILE A 26 -1.96 16.16 -5.95
N VAL A 27 -2.96 16.20 -6.83
CA VAL A 27 -3.95 17.28 -6.91
C VAL A 27 -5.38 16.84 -6.60
N HIS A 28 -5.58 15.59 -6.19
CA HIS A 28 -6.92 15.09 -5.85
C HIS A 28 -7.24 15.37 -4.37
N PRO A 29 -8.27 16.17 -4.06
CA PRO A 29 -8.65 16.45 -2.68
C PRO A 29 -9.22 15.21 -2.00
N VAL A 30 -8.94 15.07 -0.71
CA VAL A 30 -9.62 14.12 0.17
C VAL A 30 -11.05 14.63 0.39
N LYS A 31 -12.05 13.75 0.33
CA LYS A 31 -13.48 14.08 0.52
C LYS A 31 -13.86 14.31 1.98
N ILE A 32 -12.90 14.71 2.81
CA ILE A 32 -13.08 15.04 4.22
C ILE A 32 -12.52 16.45 4.41
N PHE A 33 -13.34 17.34 4.97
CA PHE A 33 -12.96 18.74 5.14
C PHE A 33 -11.67 18.87 5.97
N GLY A 34 -10.70 19.64 5.48
CA GLY A 34 -9.41 19.87 6.15
C GLY A 34 -8.34 18.80 5.93
N TYR A 35 -8.62 17.73 5.18
CA TYR A 35 -7.67 16.64 4.97
C TYR A 35 -6.68 16.84 3.81
N GLY A 36 -6.77 17.94 3.05
CA GLY A 36 -5.82 18.24 1.97
C GLY A 36 -5.96 17.29 0.78
N ASN A 37 -4.84 16.90 0.15
CA ASN A 37 -4.84 16.08 -1.06
C ASN A 37 -4.35 14.65 -0.79
N ILE A 38 -4.84 13.69 -1.58
CA ILE A 38 -4.45 12.28 -1.50
C ILE A 38 -2.93 12.10 -1.60
N GLY A 39 -2.26 12.93 -2.42
CA GLY A 39 -0.81 12.89 -2.61
C GLY A 39 0.04 13.24 -1.39
N ASP A 40 -0.56 13.80 -0.34
CA ASP A 40 0.12 14.12 0.92
C ASP A 40 0.27 12.89 1.83
N TYR A 41 -0.37 11.77 1.48
CA TYR A 41 -0.48 10.57 2.29
C TYR A 41 0.38 9.40 1.77
N VAL A 42 0.83 8.57 2.69
CA VAL A 42 1.50 7.29 2.43
C VAL A 42 0.43 6.19 2.34
N PRO A 43 0.24 5.54 1.17
CA PRO A 43 -0.80 4.54 0.99
C PRO A 43 -0.37 3.14 1.46
N PHE A 44 -1.33 2.40 2.02
CA PHE A 44 -1.24 1.01 2.41
C PHE A 44 -2.39 0.23 1.79
N TYR A 45 -2.05 -0.81 1.03
CA TYR A 45 -3.07 -1.72 0.50
C TYR A 45 -3.61 -2.62 1.60
N PHE A 46 -4.92 -2.88 1.60
CA PHE A 46 -5.54 -3.90 2.46
C PHE A 46 -5.30 -5.34 1.99
N THR A 47 -4.66 -5.52 0.83
CA THR A 47 -4.30 -6.82 0.26
C THR A 47 -2.83 -6.81 -0.18
N PRO A 48 -2.08 -7.90 0.03
CA PRO A 48 -0.73 -8.02 -0.53
C PRO A 48 -0.76 -8.19 -2.05
N CYS A 49 -1.85 -8.72 -2.62
CA CYS A 49 -1.96 -8.99 -4.05
C CYS A 49 -2.62 -7.83 -4.80
N SER A 50 -2.05 -6.62 -4.70
CA SER A 50 -2.62 -5.43 -5.33
C SER A 50 -2.55 -5.49 -6.87
N ILE A 51 -3.41 -4.73 -7.56
CA ILE A 51 -3.34 -4.58 -9.02
C ILE A 51 -1.98 -3.97 -9.41
N MET A 52 -1.45 -3.04 -8.62
CA MET A 52 -0.12 -2.50 -8.86
C MET A 52 0.95 -3.59 -8.80
N LEU A 53 0.92 -4.49 -7.81
CA LEU A 53 1.83 -5.62 -7.77
C LEU A 53 1.70 -6.52 -9.00
N TYR A 54 0.47 -6.81 -9.44
CA TYR A 54 0.25 -7.58 -10.68
C TYR A 54 0.93 -6.92 -11.88
N ASN A 55 0.74 -5.61 -12.06
CA ASN A 55 1.37 -4.85 -13.14
C ASN A 55 2.91 -4.89 -13.04
N ILE A 56 3.47 -4.75 -11.84
CA ILE A 56 4.93 -4.80 -11.62
C ILE A 56 5.50 -6.17 -12.01
N LEU A 57 4.82 -7.25 -11.61
CA LEU A 57 5.30 -8.62 -11.86
C LEU A 57 5.12 -9.08 -13.32
N THR A 58 4.15 -8.50 -14.03
CA THR A 58 3.85 -8.80 -15.43
C THR A 58 4.54 -7.87 -16.41
N GLY A 59 4.89 -6.65 -15.99
CA GLY A 59 5.37 -5.56 -16.86
C GLY A 59 4.23 -4.85 -17.59
N TYR A 60 2.99 -4.93 -17.10
CA TYR A 60 1.85 -4.29 -17.76
C TYR A 60 1.84 -2.77 -17.50
N GLY A 61 2.27 -2.00 -18.50
CA GLY A 61 2.26 -0.54 -18.46
C GLY A 61 3.33 0.10 -17.56
N ILE A 62 4.25 -0.70 -17.01
CA ILE A 62 5.38 -0.30 -16.17
C ILE A 62 6.53 -1.31 -16.29
N ASP A 63 7.73 -0.92 -15.85
CA ASP A 63 8.88 -1.81 -15.85
C ASP A 63 8.67 -3.01 -14.94
N LYS A 64 9.10 -4.16 -15.45
CA LYS A 64 8.98 -5.44 -14.75
C LYS A 64 10.03 -5.54 -13.65
N VAL A 65 9.58 -5.87 -12.44
CA VAL A 65 10.47 -6.13 -11.31
C VAL A 65 10.34 -7.59 -10.87
N ALA A 66 11.46 -8.22 -10.51
CA ALA A 66 11.45 -9.59 -10.03
C ALA A 66 10.78 -9.67 -8.65
N PRO A 67 10.01 -10.73 -8.33
CA PRO A 67 9.43 -10.93 -6.99
C PRO A 67 10.47 -10.82 -5.86
N GLU A 68 11.70 -11.26 -6.12
CA GLU A 68 12.84 -11.21 -5.20
C GLU A 68 13.27 -9.79 -4.81
N ASP A 69 12.99 -8.80 -5.65
CA ASP A 69 13.36 -7.39 -5.43
C ASP A 69 12.22 -6.60 -4.78
N ILE A 70 11.12 -7.26 -4.41
CA ILE A 70 9.94 -6.65 -3.80
C ILE A 70 9.77 -7.20 -2.40
N ILE A 71 9.68 -6.31 -1.41
CA ILE A 71 9.34 -6.64 -0.02
C ILE A 71 8.05 -5.96 0.38
N PHE A 72 7.35 -6.51 1.37
CA PHE A 72 6.18 -5.87 1.97
C PHE A 72 6.53 -5.39 3.37
N LEU A 73 6.23 -4.12 3.64
CA LEU A 73 6.28 -3.54 4.97
C LEU A 73 4.86 -3.58 5.55
N CYS A 74 4.64 -4.46 6.51
CA CYS A 74 3.32 -4.66 7.11
C CYS A 74 3.17 -3.80 8.35
N CYS A 75 2.02 -3.12 8.47
CA CYS A 75 1.62 -2.40 9.67
C CYS A 75 0.23 -2.87 10.10
N THR A 76 -0.11 -2.70 11.38
CA THR A 76 -1.50 -2.87 11.83
C THR A 76 -2.19 -1.52 11.86
N VAL A 77 -3.52 -1.50 11.65
CA VAL A 77 -4.33 -0.28 11.78
C VAL A 77 -4.13 0.35 13.17
N GLU A 78 -4.06 -0.47 14.21
CA GLU A 78 -3.81 -0.01 15.57
C GLU A 78 -2.44 0.68 15.74
N ALA A 79 -1.37 0.11 15.16
CA ALA A 79 -0.04 0.68 15.28
C ALA A 79 0.10 2.03 14.54
N VAL A 80 -0.54 2.17 13.38
CA VAL A 80 -0.47 3.41 12.60
C VAL A 80 -1.38 4.50 13.13
N THR A 81 -2.53 4.16 13.70
CA THR A 81 -3.44 5.16 14.29
C THR A 81 -2.89 5.71 15.61
N LYS A 82 -2.14 4.90 16.36
CA LYS A 82 -1.43 5.37 17.57
C LYS A 82 -0.22 6.26 17.30
N CYS A 83 0.22 6.41 16.05
CA CYS A 83 1.40 7.22 15.72
C CYS A 83 1.14 8.74 15.72
N GLY A 84 -0.13 9.16 15.86
CA GLY A 84 -0.53 10.56 16.00
C GLY A 84 -0.69 11.34 14.69
N ASN A 85 -0.48 10.70 13.54
CA ASN A 85 -0.74 11.31 12.23
C ASN A 85 -2.21 11.13 11.82
N ASP A 86 -2.77 12.15 11.15
CA ASP A 86 -4.08 12.04 10.51
C ASP A 86 -4.08 10.86 9.53
N PHE A 87 -5.20 10.15 9.45
CA PHE A 87 -5.40 9.07 8.50
C PHE A 87 -6.80 9.15 7.89
N PHE A 88 -6.94 8.57 6.70
CA PHE A 88 -8.23 8.20 6.15
C PHE A 88 -8.09 6.87 5.41
N PHE A 89 -9.22 6.25 5.09
CA PHE A 89 -9.27 5.10 4.20
C PHE A 89 -10.44 5.23 3.25
N THR A 90 -10.45 4.38 2.23
CA THR A 90 -11.42 4.44 1.16
C THR A 90 -12.08 3.09 0.93
N ASP A 91 -13.35 3.09 0.49
CA ASP A 91 -14.06 1.86 0.11
C ASP A 91 -13.71 1.33 -1.30
N GLY A 92 -12.76 1.99 -1.97
CA GLY A 92 -12.27 1.65 -3.29
C GLY A 92 -11.14 2.58 -3.73
N GLN A 93 -10.84 2.60 -5.03
CA GLN A 93 -9.78 3.43 -5.59
C GLN A 93 -9.98 4.91 -5.23
N ALA A 94 -9.05 5.50 -4.48
CA ALA A 94 -9.26 6.76 -3.77
C ALA A 94 -9.57 7.98 -4.68
N ASN A 95 -9.07 8.01 -5.92
CA ASN A 95 -9.27 9.10 -6.87
C ASN A 95 -10.53 8.93 -7.76
N THR A 96 -11.39 7.95 -7.48
CA THR A 96 -12.64 7.73 -8.24
C THR A 96 -13.79 8.52 -7.64
N ALA A 97 -14.63 9.13 -8.48
CA ALA A 97 -15.73 10.00 -8.07
C ALA A 97 -16.74 9.34 -7.12
N ILE A 98 -16.98 8.03 -7.27
CA ILE A 98 -17.95 7.26 -6.45
C ILE A 98 -17.32 6.64 -5.19
N THR A 99 -16.02 6.81 -4.96
CA THR A 99 -15.34 6.26 -3.78
C THR A 99 -15.54 7.18 -2.58
N GLU A 100 -16.00 6.64 -1.46
CA GLU A 100 -16.13 7.40 -0.21
C GLU A 100 -14.86 7.33 0.64
N HIS A 101 -14.62 8.40 1.40
CA HIS A 101 -13.43 8.57 2.25
C HIS A 101 -13.88 8.64 3.71
N TYR A 102 -13.24 7.85 4.57
CA TYR A 102 -13.60 7.68 5.97
C TYR A 102 -12.39 7.95 6.87
N ASN A 103 -12.61 8.59 8.02
CA ASN A 103 -11.58 8.85 9.04
C ASN A 103 -11.92 8.27 10.42
N ASP A 104 -13.00 7.50 10.53
CA ASP A 104 -13.37 6.76 11.74
C ASP A 104 -13.25 5.25 11.48
N LEU A 105 -12.58 4.53 12.37
CA LEU A 105 -12.35 3.09 12.25
C LEU A 105 -13.65 2.28 12.35
N VAL A 106 -14.74 2.84 12.90
CA VAL A 106 -16.05 2.18 12.89
C VAL A 106 -16.55 1.92 11.46
N ASP A 107 -16.11 2.73 10.48
CA ASP A 107 -16.48 2.59 9.08
C ASP A 107 -15.64 1.57 8.31
N LEU A 108 -14.71 0.85 8.96
CA LEU A 108 -14.01 -0.26 8.31
C LEU A 108 -14.97 -1.35 7.80
N GLY A 109 -16.19 -1.42 8.34
CA GLY A 109 -17.26 -2.28 7.84
C GLY A 109 -17.82 -1.88 6.46
N LYS A 110 -17.50 -0.69 5.94
CA LYS A 110 -17.91 -0.21 4.60
C LYS A 110 -17.06 -0.78 3.47
N ILE A 111 -15.89 -1.32 3.81
CA ILE A 111 -14.98 -1.93 2.85
C ILE A 111 -15.52 -3.30 2.42
N ASP A 112 -15.47 -3.57 1.12
CA ASP A 112 -15.77 -4.91 0.58
C ASP A 112 -14.62 -5.89 0.83
N TRP A 113 -14.60 -6.46 2.04
CA TRP A 113 -13.57 -7.39 2.47
C TRP A 113 -13.54 -8.68 1.66
N ASP A 114 -14.67 -9.12 1.11
CA ASP A 114 -14.75 -10.36 0.32
C ASP A 114 -14.04 -10.17 -1.02
N VAL A 115 -14.27 -9.04 -1.69
CA VAL A 115 -13.54 -8.67 -2.91
C VAL A 115 -12.04 -8.57 -2.63
N ILE A 116 -11.62 -7.86 -1.58
CA ILE A 116 -10.20 -7.68 -1.22
C ILE A 116 -9.50 -9.02 -0.95
N LYS A 117 -10.15 -9.95 -0.24
CA LYS A 117 -9.60 -11.26 0.11
C LYS A 117 -9.56 -12.22 -1.08
N SER A 118 -10.41 -12.03 -2.08
CA SER A 118 -10.54 -12.95 -3.23
C SER A 118 -9.30 -13.05 -4.11
N LYS A 119 -8.41 -12.03 -4.07
CA LYS A 119 -7.29 -11.84 -5.01
C LYS A 119 -7.70 -11.75 -6.48
N ASP A 120 -8.99 -11.57 -6.74
CA ASP A 120 -9.56 -11.48 -8.07
C ASP A 120 -10.21 -10.12 -8.28
N PHE A 121 -9.55 -9.30 -9.09
CA PHE A 121 -9.95 -7.95 -9.44
C PHE A 121 -10.56 -7.85 -10.84
N ARG A 122 -10.85 -8.99 -11.50
CA ARG A 122 -11.43 -9.01 -12.84
C ARG A 122 -12.87 -8.50 -12.80
N LYS A 123 -13.23 -7.67 -13.78
CA LYS A 123 -14.63 -7.27 -13.98
C LYS A 123 -15.42 -8.46 -14.51
N THR A 124 -16.66 -8.60 -14.04
CA THR A 124 -17.63 -9.55 -14.58
C THR A 124 -18.85 -8.79 -15.10
N ALA A 125 -19.72 -9.47 -15.85
CA ALA A 125 -20.98 -8.87 -16.29
C ALA A 125 -21.87 -8.45 -15.10
N ASP A 126 -21.82 -9.22 -14.02
CA ASP A 126 -22.63 -8.99 -12.82
C ASP A 126 -21.97 -8.04 -11.80
N ASP A 127 -20.67 -7.76 -11.93
CA ASP A 127 -19.91 -6.92 -10.99
C ASP A 127 -18.83 -6.10 -11.73
N VAL A 128 -19.28 -4.99 -12.31
CA VAL A 128 -18.42 -4.06 -13.06
C VAL A 128 -17.58 -3.13 -12.17
N ASP A 129 -18.00 -2.92 -10.92
CA ASP A 129 -17.34 -2.04 -9.94
C ASP A 129 -16.29 -2.77 -9.08
N ARG A 130 -16.20 -4.11 -9.19
CA ARG A 130 -15.25 -4.95 -8.46
C ARG A 130 -13.84 -4.38 -8.39
N GLN A 131 -13.32 -3.95 -9.53
CA GLN A 131 -11.94 -3.47 -9.64
C GLN A 131 -11.69 -2.19 -8.84
N ARG A 132 -12.69 -1.31 -8.72
CA ARG A 132 -12.60 -0.11 -7.88
C ARG A 132 -12.59 -0.50 -6.41
N ARG A 133 -13.57 -1.31 -5.96
CA ARG A 133 -13.68 -1.80 -4.58
C ARG A 133 -12.44 -2.56 -4.11
N TYR A 134 -11.85 -3.38 -5.00
CA TYR A 134 -10.61 -4.11 -4.73
C TYR A 134 -9.42 -3.21 -4.39
N GLN A 135 -9.44 -1.96 -4.84
CA GLN A 135 -8.38 -0.97 -4.64
C GLN A 135 -8.63 -0.05 -3.43
N ALA A 136 -9.50 -0.46 -2.50
CA ALA A 136 -9.56 0.15 -1.18
C ALA A 136 -8.17 0.19 -0.53
N GLU A 137 -7.84 1.30 0.13
CA GLU A 137 -6.53 1.54 0.73
C GLU A 137 -6.66 2.36 2.03
N PHE A 138 -5.67 2.23 2.90
CA PHE A 138 -5.49 3.04 4.09
C PHE A 138 -4.38 4.06 3.85
N LEU A 139 -4.58 5.31 4.24
CA LEU A 139 -3.69 6.42 3.92
C LEU A 139 -3.33 7.18 5.18
N ILE A 140 -2.03 7.34 5.45
CA ILE A 140 -1.51 8.05 6.62
C ILE A 140 -0.77 9.30 6.17
N LYS A 141 -1.09 10.44 6.78
CA LYS A 141 -0.57 11.74 6.36
C LYS A 141 0.93 11.84 6.60
N HIS A 142 1.65 12.37 5.61
CA HIS A 142 3.09 12.70 5.60
C HIS A 142 4.08 11.53 5.75
N PHE A 143 4.02 10.78 6.86
CA PHE A 143 4.98 9.72 7.14
C PHE A 143 4.43 8.63 8.07
N VAL A 144 5.10 7.48 8.07
CA VAL A 144 4.87 6.36 8.98
C VAL A 144 6.18 5.99 9.66
N PRO A 145 6.27 6.08 10.99
CA PRO A 145 7.43 5.63 11.75
C PRO A 145 7.76 4.16 11.48
N THR A 146 9.04 3.81 11.52
CA THR A 146 9.47 2.40 11.39
C THR A 146 8.97 1.54 12.56
N THR A 147 8.69 2.14 13.71
CA THR A 147 8.07 1.48 14.88
C THR A 147 6.65 0.98 14.62
N CYS A 148 5.97 1.47 13.57
CA CYS A 148 4.66 0.96 13.16
C CYS A 148 4.75 -0.34 12.33
N ILE A 149 5.95 -0.69 11.84
CA ILE A 149 6.15 -1.87 10.99
C ILE A 149 6.14 -3.12 11.89
N SER A 150 5.09 -3.92 11.78
CA SER A 150 4.91 -5.15 12.55
C SER A 150 5.65 -6.35 11.94
N ALA A 151 5.91 -6.33 10.63
CA ALA A 151 6.67 -7.37 9.95
C ALA A 151 7.19 -6.91 8.58
N ILE A 152 8.23 -7.58 8.11
CA ILE A 152 8.65 -7.55 6.70
C ILE A 152 8.36 -8.91 6.07
N VAL A 153 7.65 -8.91 4.94
CA VAL A 153 7.40 -10.14 4.16
C VAL A 153 8.25 -10.14 2.90
N VAL A 154 8.89 -11.28 2.63
CA VAL A 154 9.80 -11.47 1.51
C VAL A 154 9.46 -12.73 0.70
N TYR A 155 10.02 -12.83 -0.50
CA TYR A 155 9.70 -13.91 -1.45
C TYR A 155 10.38 -15.25 -1.13
N ASN A 156 11.67 -15.23 -0.76
CA ASN A 156 12.46 -16.44 -0.52
C ASN A 156 13.56 -16.23 0.55
N GLU A 157 14.33 -17.28 0.84
CA GLU A 157 15.40 -17.27 1.85
C GLU A 157 16.52 -16.28 1.54
N LYS A 158 16.91 -16.15 0.27
CA LYS A 158 17.96 -15.20 -0.15
C LYS A 158 17.56 -13.77 0.25
N CYS A 159 16.32 -13.37 -0.05
CA CYS A 159 15.77 -12.08 0.35
C CYS A 159 15.69 -11.95 1.87
N ALA A 160 15.26 -13.00 2.58
CA ALA A 160 15.17 -12.99 4.03
C ALA A 160 16.53 -12.74 4.69
N ASN A 161 17.58 -13.41 4.22
CA ASN A 161 18.93 -13.25 4.74
C ASN A 161 19.48 -11.83 4.47
N PHE A 162 19.21 -11.29 3.29
CA PHE A 162 19.56 -9.90 2.96
C PHE A 162 18.87 -8.91 3.92
N VAL A 163 17.54 -8.99 4.05
CA VAL A 163 16.77 -8.08 4.90
C VAL A 163 17.19 -8.19 6.37
N LYS A 164 17.38 -9.41 6.89
CA LYS A 164 17.84 -9.60 8.28
C LYS A 164 19.19 -8.92 8.53
N LYS A 165 20.13 -9.05 7.61
CA LYS A 165 21.44 -8.37 7.71
C LYS A 165 21.31 -6.85 7.72
N GLU A 166 20.39 -6.28 6.94
CA GLU A 166 20.15 -4.83 6.97
C GLU A 166 19.46 -4.38 8.27
N LEU A 167 18.53 -5.18 8.81
CA LEU A 167 17.89 -4.92 10.10
C LEU A 167 18.88 -4.98 11.26
N GLU A 168 19.80 -5.96 11.27
CA GLU A 168 20.87 -6.08 12.27
C GLU A 168 21.76 -4.83 12.30
N LYS A 169 22.19 -4.34 11.13
CA LYS A 169 22.96 -3.09 11.03
C LYS A 169 22.19 -1.88 11.55
N ALA A 170 20.88 -1.86 11.36
CA ALA A 170 19.99 -0.80 11.84
C ALA A 170 19.58 -0.96 13.32
N GLY A 171 20.01 -2.03 14.01
CA GLY A 171 19.60 -2.33 15.38
C GLY A 171 18.09 -2.60 15.51
N SER A 172 17.44 -3.05 14.43
CA SER A 172 16.00 -3.26 14.36
C SER A 172 15.64 -4.73 14.55
N LEU A 173 14.57 -4.98 15.30
CA LEU A 173 14.07 -6.33 15.63
C LEU A 173 12.79 -6.70 14.86
N ILE A 174 12.50 -6.01 13.74
CA ILE A 174 11.29 -6.28 12.96
C ILE A 174 11.36 -7.73 12.43
N PRO A 175 10.31 -8.55 12.66
CA PRO A 175 10.32 -9.93 12.21
C PRO A 175 10.25 -10.02 10.68
N VAL A 176 11.00 -10.97 10.11
CA VAL A 176 11.04 -11.24 8.68
C VAL A 176 10.38 -12.59 8.38
N HIS A 177 9.39 -12.60 7.49
CA HIS A 177 8.66 -13.81 7.11
C HIS A 177 8.75 -14.08 5.62
N ILE A 178 8.96 -15.35 5.24
CA ILE A 178 8.89 -15.79 3.86
C ILE A 178 7.44 -16.21 3.56
N LYS A 179 6.76 -15.52 2.65
CA LYS A 179 5.38 -15.87 2.25
C LYS A 179 5.18 -15.69 0.75
N LYS A 180 5.36 -16.77 -0.03
CA LYS A 180 5.09 -16.77 -1.48
C LYS A 180 3.65 -16.35 -1.81
N SER A 181 2.69 -16.66 -0.94
CA SER A 181 1.28 -16.32 -1.14
C SER A 181 0.97 -14.81 -1.15
N TYR A 182 1.92 -13.94 -0.77
CA TYR A 182 1.78 -12.48 -0.92
C TYR A 182 2.06 -12.01 -2.35
N TYR A 183 2.70 -12.85 -3.15
CA TYR A 183 3.00 -12.61 -4.55
C TYR A 183 2.00 -13.37 -5.42
N PHE A 184 1.80 -12.92 -6.67
CA PHE A 184 1.05 -13.71 -7.64
C PHE A 184 1.90 -14.92 -8.06
N ASN A 185 1.40 -16.13 -7.80
CA ASN A 185 2.05 -17.36 -8.25
C ASN A 185 2.03 -17.39 -9.79
N ARG A 186 3.16 -17.73 -10.40
CA ARG A 186 3.20 -18.17 -11.80
C ARG A 186 2.98 -19.67 -11.88
#